data_AF-A0A5D9CRQ3-F1
#
_entry.id   AF-A0A5D9CRQ3-F1
#
_cell.length_a   1.000
_cell.length_b   1.000
_cell.length_c   1.000
_cell.angle_alpha   90.00
_cell.angle_beta   90.00
_cell.angle_gamma   90.00
#
_symmetry.space_group_name_H-M   'P 1'
#
loop_
_entity.id
_entity.type
_entity.pdbx_description
1 polymer ?
#
loop_
_entity_poly.entity_id
_entity_poly.type
_entity_poly.pdbx_seq_one_letter_code
_entity_poly.pdbx_strand_id
1 'polypeptide(L)'
;MNAHDVTPYPSEIAPSLRNLGYSLKTAVADLVDNSVSAGATEVQVSFFWNGELSYIRVSDDGGGMVESALQEAVRFGRDPSKERQPGDLGRFGLGLKFASWSQCRCITVRSKTIGRPPATRRIDLDHILSTDQWEVLEDAKPGSDERLDTIARYTSGTVVLWECLDTLNNSGTLASSDLFWQAVSEVDGHLSMTFHRFLERRTLKIKINGSEVRPWDPLMAGHPQRSSTRVEYIRGPNNRMVIFEGHALPSKRFLTDEEFKSAGGPKGWIPAQGFYLYRGDRLVLGGGWLGLSKGTQEWKQDAAFKNVRISLDISNAADLDWGLDLMKSTARPPAAFRPRLVQLADHVRRMGRSISAAESKSSKILVGGDGLWKRKDVGTASRFTINRRHPLVRQALAETTEASRASLKLLLDLLDNTAPMQPATAATPQPTPLSPEEQSLIQLAKTIFYTLKRSGGVSNAEALMRLLELPQFASRPDLAEAGAAEARATET
;
A
#
# COMPACT_ATOMS: atom_id res chain seq x y z
N MET A 1 -31.18 8.06 52.01
CA MET A 1 -31.07 8.19 50.54
C MET A 1 -31.30 6.79 49.98
N ASN A 2 -32.35 6.57 49.20
CA ASN A 2 -32.57 5.26 48.56
C ASN A 2 -31.80 5.24 47.26
N ALA A 3 -30.91 4.27 47.09
CA ALA A 3 -30.18 4.02 45.86
C ALA A 3 -30.71 2.74 45.23
N HIS A 4 -30.79 2.71 43.91
CA HIS A 4 -31.14 1.54 43.12
C HIS A 4 -29.92 1.11 42.31
N ASP A 5 -29.68 -0.19 42.22
CA ASP A 5 -28.65 -0.74 41.37
C ASP A 5 -29.07 -0.58 39.90
N VAL A 6 -28.21 0.03 39.11
CA VAL A 6 -28.37 0.25 37.67
C VAL A 6 -27.22 -0.41 36.90
N THR A 7 -26.59 -1.42 37.49
CA THR A 7 -25.57 -2.24 36.83
C THR A 7 -26.20 -2.85 35.58
N PRO A 8 -25.61 -2.59 34.40
CA PRO A 8 -26.20 -3.02 33.15
C PRO A 8 -26.09 -4.54 32.97
N TYR A 9 -27.12 -5.13 32.38
CA TYR A 9 -27.13 -6.55 32.05
C TYR A 9 -26.05 -6.89 31.01
N PRO A 10 -25.20 -7.90 31.26
CA PRO A 10 -24.17 -8.33 30.32
C PRO A 10 -24.75 -8.63 28.93
N SER A 11 -25.92 -9.25 28.86
CA SER A 11 -26.62 -9.58 27.61
C SER A 11 -26.97 -8.35 26.75
N GLU A 12 -27.21 -7.19 27.37
CA GLU A 12 -27.53 -5.94 26.66
C GLU A 12 -26.26 -5.17 26.23
N ILE A 13 -25.22 -5.17 27.06
CA ILE A 13 -23.99 -4.43 26.79
C ILE A 13 -23.02 -5.19 25.90
N ALA A 14 -22.85 -6.49 26.09
CA ALA A 14 -21.84 -7.29 25.38
C ALA A 14 -21.94 -7.14 23.85
N PRO A 15 -23.12 -7.22 23.21
CA PRO A 15 -23.24 -6.97 21.76
C PRO A 15 -22.83 -5.56 21.35
N SER A 16 -23.17 -4.56 22.16
CA SER A 16 -22.89 -3.14 21.88
C SER A 16 -21.38 -2.84 21.90
N LEU A 17 -20.62 -3.52 22.76
CA LEU A 17 -19.16 -3.36 22.86
C LEU A 17 -18.40 -3.87 21.63
N ARG A 18 -19.05 -4.61 20.73
CA ARG A 18 -18.44 -5.17 19.51
C ARG A 18 -18.43 -4.18 18.34
N ASN A 19 -19.39 -3.26 18.31
CA ASN A 19 -19.62 -2.34 17.18
C ASN A 19 -18.78 -1.06 17.25
N LEU A 20 -17.53 -1.15 17.73
CA LEU A 20 -16.63 0.00 17.88
C LEU A 20 -15.86 0.36 16.60
N GLY A 21 -16.22 -0.23 15.46
CA GLY A 21 -15.70 0.16 14.14
C GLY A 21 -14.38 -0.47 13.70
N TYR A 22 -13.83 -1.43 14.45
CA TYR A 22 -12.59 -2.12 14.07
C TYR A 22 -12.72 -2.85 12.74
N SER A 23 -11.79 -2.57 11.83
CA SER A 23 -11.56 -3.41 10.65
C SER A 23 -10.69 -4.61 11.02
N LEU A 24 -10.75 -5.68 10.23
CA LEU A 24 -9.92 -6.88 10.43
C LEU A 24 -8.42 -6.54 10.55
N LYS A 25 -7.90 -5.72 9.63
CA LYS A 25 -6.48 -5.30 9.63
C LYS A 25 -6.06 -4.53 10.88
N THR A 26 -6.91 -3.64 11.38
CA THR A 26 -6.64 -2.89 12.61
C THR A 26 -6.73 -3.80 13.84
N ALA A 27 -7.66 -4.75 13.83
CA ALA A 27 -7.82 -5.70 14.94
C ALA A 27 -6.63 -6.66 15.05
N VAL A 28 -6.15 -7.19 13.92
CA VAL A 28 -4.95 -8.04 13.88
C VAL A 28 -3.71 -7.23 14.29
N ALA A 29 -3.56 -5.99 13.80
CA ALA A 29 -2.44 -5.13 14.19
C ALA A 29 -2.38 -4.85 15.70
N ASP A 30 -3.54 -4.75 16.37
CA ASP A 30 -3.59 -4.59 17.82
C ASP A 30 -3.15 -5.85 18.58
N LEU A 31 -3.34 -7.06 18.04
CA LEU A 31 -2.77 -8.28 18.62
C LEU A 31 -1.25 -8.33 18.43
N VAL A 32 -0.75 -7.90 17.27
CA VAL A 32 0.69 -7.79 17.02
C VAL A 32 1.32 -6.75 17.95
N ASP A 33 0.65 -5.62 18.22
CA ASP A 33 1.11 -4.61 19.20
C ASP A 33 1.30 -5.21 20.60
N ASN A 34 0.38 -6.07 21.04
CA ASN A 34 0.50 -6.76 22.32
C ASN A 34 1.71 -7.72 22.32
N SER A 35 1.97 -8.38 21.20
CA SER A 35 3.12 -9.27 21.03
C SER A 35 4.43 -8.48 21.13
N VAL A 36 4.53 -7.34 20.44
CA VAL A 36 5.70 -6.43 20.52
C VAL A 36 5.88 -5.90 21.94
N SER A 37 4.79 -5.52 22.61
CA SER A 37 4.83 -5.05 24.00
C SER A 37 5.27 -6.15 24.97
N ALA A 38 4.99 -7.42 24.65
CA ALA A 38 5.47 -8.59 25.39
C ALA A 38 6.92 -9.00 25.04
N GLY A 39 7.61 -8.23 24.19
CA GLY A 39 8.99 -8.48 23.79
C GLY A 39 9.16 -9.57 22.74
N ALA A 40 8.10 -9.93 21.99
CA ALA A 40 8.18 -10.92 20.94
C ALA A 40 9.13 -10.48 19.80
N THR A 41 9.92 -11.42 19.30
CA THR A 41 10.78 -11.23 18.13
C THR A 41 10.20 -11.89 16.88
N GLU A 42 9.31 -12.86 17.05
CA GLU A 42 8.55 -13.50 15.98
C GLU A 42 7.05 -13.56 16.30
N VAL A 43 6.23 -13.15 15.34
CA VAL A 43 4.76 -13.23 15.41
C VAL A 43 4.23 -13.96 14.18
N GLN A 44 3.39 -14.96 14.42
CA GLN A 44 2.73 -15.78 13.42
C GLN A 44 1.24 -15.46 13.38
N VAL A 45 0.76 -14.95 12.25
CA VAL A 45 -0.66 -14.72 11.98
C VAL A 45 -1.14 -15.80 11.01
N SER A 46 -2.00 -16.70 11.48
CA SER A 46 -2.56 -17.79 10.68
C SER A 46 -4.03 -17.50 10.37
N PHE A 47 -4.38 -17.55 9.08
CA PHE A 47 -5.74 -17.49 8.57
C PHE A 47 -6.09 -18.84 7.97
N PHE A 48 -7.17 -19.44 8.46
CA PHE A 48 -7.70 -20.70 7.96
C PHE A 48 -9.12 -20.50 7.47
N TRP A 49 -9.37 -20.78 6.19
CA TRP A 49 -10.69 -20.69 5.57
C TRP A 49 -11.34 -22.07 5.46
N ASN A 50 -12.53 -22.20 6.04
CA ASN A 50 -13.38 -23.38 5.94
C ASN A 50 -14.84 -23.01 6.27
N GLY A 51 -15.40 -22.05 5.54
CA GLY A 51 -16.76 -21.54 5.78
C GLY A 51 -16.93 -21.07 7.23
N GLU A 52 -17.96 -21.55 7.92
CA GLU A 52 -18.23 -21.22 9.33
C GLU A 52 -17.18 -21.73 10.32
N LEU A 53 -16.38 -22.73 9.94
CA LEU A 53 -15.27 -23.27 10.73
C LEU A 53 -13.95 -22.52 10.52
N SER A 54 -13.98 -21.42 9.77
CA SER A 54 -12.83 -20.53 9.60
C SER A 54 -12.38 -19.96 10.93
N TYR A 55 -11.06 -19.78 11.09
CA TYR A 55 -10.48 -19.19 12.28
C TYR A 55 -9.26 -18.34 11.95
N ILE A 56 -8.93 -17.44 12.87
CA ILE A 56 -7.73 -16.61 12.82
C ILE A 56 -6.95 -16.86 14.11
N ARG A 57 -5.65 -17.07 13.99
CA ARG A 57 -4.77 -17.31 15.13
C ARG A 57 -3.57 -16.38 15.08
N VAL A 58 -3.27 -15.71 16.18
CA VAL A 58 -2.02 -14.96 16.37
C VAL A 58 -1.19 -15.68 17.42
N SER A 59 0.07 -15.97 17.13
CA SER A 59 0.98 -16.65 18.05
C SER A 59 2.30 -15.92 18.11
N ASP A 60 2.85 -15.74 19.31
CA ASP A 60 4.11 -15.01 19.52
C ASP A 60 5.06 -15.76 20.47
N ASP A 61 6.34 -15.41 20.38
CA ASP A 61 7.44 -15.90 21.22
C ASP A 61 7.77 -14.96 22.40
N GLY A 62 6.83 -14.09 22.79
CA GLY A 62 7.03 -13.12 23.86
C GLY A 62 7.13 -13.75 25.25
N GLY A 63 7.14 -12.90 26.28
CA GLY A 63 7.26 -13.35 27.67
C GLY A 63 6.12 -14.24 28.19
N GLY A 64 4.96 -14.21 27.52
CA GLY A 64 3.76 -14.91 27.95
C GLY A 64 3.22 -14.45 29.31
N MET A 65 2.24 -15.18 29.84
CA MET A 65 1.54 -14.85 31.08
C MET A 65 1.41 -16.09 31.97
N VAL A 66 1.50 -15.87 33.28
CA VAL A 66 1.02 -16.85 34.27
C VAL A 66 -0.50 -16.81 34.33
N GLU A 67 -1.12 -17.85 34.88
CA GLU A 67 -2.58 -17.99 34.95
C GLU A 67 -3.30 -16.77 35.55
N SER A 68 -2.83 -16.24 36.68
CA SER A 68 -3.44 -15.05 37.30
C SER A 68 -3.33 -13.80 36.43
N ALA A 69 -2.21 -13.63 35.72
CA ALA A 69 -2.03 -12.53 34.77
C ALA A 69 -2.92 -12.71 33.54
N LEU A 70 -3.09 -13.95 33.05
CA LEU A 70 -3.98 -14.27 31.94
C LEU A 70 -5.45 -14.00 32.29
N GLN A 71 -5.89 -14.42 33.48
CA GLN A 71 -7.24 -14.14 34.00
C GLN A 71 -7.54 -12.64 34.00
N GLU A 72 -6.60 -11.83 34.49
CA GLU A 72 -6.75 -10.37 34.49
C GLU A 72 -6.63 -9.78 33.08
N ALA A 73 -5.82 -10.37 32.20
CA ALA A 73 -5.67 -9.91 30.82
C ALA A 73 -6.94 -10.07 30.00
N VAL A 74 -7.75 -11.11 30.24
CA VAL A 74 -9.03 -11.35 29.55
C VAL A 74 -10.22 -10.62 30.18
N ARG A 75 -10.10 -10.16 31.43
CA ARG A 75 -11.16 -9.41 32.12
C ARG A 75 -11.48 -8.06 31.44
N PHE A 76 -12.76 -7.73 31.33
CA PHE A 76 -13.21 -6.40 30.85
C PHE A 76 -12.97 -5.32 31.91
N GLY A 77 -12.29 -4.24 31.49
CA GLY A 77 -11.82 -3.19 32.39
C GLY A 77 -10.51 -3.57 33.09
N ARG A 78 -9.62 -2.59 33.23
CA ARG A 78 -8.44 -2.69 34.09
C ARG A 78 -8.55 -1.59 35.12
N ASP A 79 -8.08 -1.85 36.33
CA ASP A 79 -7.93 -0.82 37.34
C ASP A 79 -7.04 0.32 36.79
N PRO A 80 -7.58 1.55 36.61
CA PRO A 80 -6.84 2.69 36.08
C PRO A 80 -5.67 3.12 36.96
N SER A 81 -5.64 2.71 38.23
CA SER A 81 -4.62 3.09 39.20
C SER A 81 -3.31 2.28 39.09
N LYS A 82 -3.29 1.17 38.34
CA LYS A 82 -2.08 0.35 38.16
C LYS A 82 -1.11 0.98 37.14
N GLU A 83 0.13 1.20 37.55
CA GLU A 83 1.20 1.77 36.71
C GLU A 83 1.47 0.92 35.45
N ARG A 84 1.80 1.61 34.35
CA ARG A 84 2.08 1.00 33.05
C ARG A 84 3.57 0.75 32.88
N GLN A 85 3.92 -0.31 32.16
CA GLN A 85 5.31 -0.55 31.81
C GLN A 85 5.79 0.45 30.74
N PRO A 86 7.03 0.99 30.86
CA PRO A 86 7.65 1.78 29.81
C PRO A 86 7.82 0.91 28.55
N GLY A 87 7.03 1.17 27.51
CA GLY A 87 7.07 0.40 26.25
C GLY A 87 5.72 -0.16 25.78
N ASP A 88 4.70 -0.10 26.63
CA ASP A 88 3.33 -0.53 26.28
C ASP A 88 2.78 0.29 25.10
N LEU A 89 2.53 -0.38 23.97
CA LEU A 89 1.90 0.22 22.79
C LEU A 89 0.37 0.32 22.95
N GLY A 90 -0.22 -0.31 23.96
CA GLY A 90 -1.65 -0.32 24.25
C GLY A 90 -2.05 0.66 25.36
N ARG A 91 -2.78 1.73 25.02
CA ARG A 91 -3.18 2.76 26.02
C ARG A 91 -4.28 2.32 26.98
N PHE A 92 -5.24 1.50 26.54
CA PHE A 92 -6.49 1.31 27.29
C PHE A 92 -6.59 -0.04 27.99
N GLY A 93 -5.67 -0.98 27.74
CA GLY A 93 -5.83 -2.38 28.21
C GLY A 93 -7.05 -3.08 27.60
N LEU A 94 -7.61 -2.48 26.54
CA LEU A 94 -8.83 -2.88 25.85
C LEU A 94 -8.57 -3.39 24.43
N GLY A 95 -7.34 -3.21 23.90
CA GLY A 95 -6.95 -3.58 22.54
C GLY A 95 -7.26 -5.05 22.24
N LEU A 96 -6.76 -5.98 23.07
CA LEU A 96 -7.07 -7.41 22.92
C LEU A 96 -8.59 -7.67 22.87
N LYS A 97 -9.36 -7.09 23.80
CA LYS A 97 -10.79 -7.42 23.95
C LYS A 97 -11.62 -6.83 22.81
N PHE A 98 -11.56 -5.52 22.58
CA PHE A 98 -12.38 -4.89 21.55
C PHE A 98 -11.94 -5.28 20.13
N ALA A 99 -10.63 -5.39 19.89
CA ALA A 99 -10.15 -5.87 18.60
C ALA A 99 -10.69 -7.28 18.33
N SER A 100 -10.53 -8.22 19.27
CA SER A 100 -10.98 -9.60 19.07
C SER A 100 -12.50 -9.71 18.97
N TRP A 101 -13.24 -9.07 19.88
CA TRP A 101 -14.69 -9.22 19.96
C TRP A 101 -15.43 -8.55 18.80
N SER A 102 -14.81 -7.55 18.15
CA SER A 102 -15.32 -6.98 16.91
C SER A 102 -15.23 -7.92 15.70
N GLN A 103 -14.39 -8.96 15.76
CA GLN A 103 -14.16 -9.87 14.63
C GLN A 103 -14.77 -11.25 14.85
N CYS A 104 -14.97 -11.68 16.10
CA CYS A 104 -15.43 -13.03 16.41
C CYS A 104 -16.32 -13.10 17.66
N ARG A 105 -17.02 -14.23 17.82
CA ARG A 105 -17.86 -14.51 19.01
C ARG A 105 -17.13 -15.29 20.09
N CYS A 106 -16.10 -16.05 19.72
CA CYS A 106 -15.36 -16.91 20.63
C CYS A 106 -13.86 -16.58 20.55
N ILE A 107 -13.27 -16.21 21.70
CA ILE A 107 -11.86 -15.84 21.83
C ILE A 107 -11.24 -16.81 22.82
N THR A 108 -10.24 -17.58 22.38
CA THR A 108 -9.46 -18.42 23.30
C THR A 108 -8.03 -17.92 23.34
N VAL A 109 -7.49 -17.69 24.55
CA VAL A 109 -6.11 -17.29 24.78
C VAL A 109 -5.41 -18.40 25.54
N ARG A 110 -4.30 -18.91 24.99
CA ARG A 110 -3.41 -19.86 25.65
C ARG A 110 -2.04 -19.22 25.80
N SER A 111 -1.54 -19.11 27.02
CA SER A 111 -0.28 -18.42 27.30
C SER A 111 0.57 -19.21 28.29
N LYS A 112 1.89 -19.12 28.15
CA LYS A 112 2.82 -19.74 29.09
C LYS A 112 4.07 -18.90 29.28
N THR A 113 4.61 -18.98 30.49
CA THR A 113 5.92 -18.41 30.86
C THR A 113 6.95 -19.54 30.98
N ILE A 114 8.23 -19.18 30.96
CA ILE A 114 9.33 -20.15 31.06
C ILE A 114 9.16 -21.01 32.32
N GLY A 115 9.21 -22.33 32.15
CA GLY A 115 9.15 -23.30 33.25
C GLY A 115 7.78 -23.51 33.88
N ARG A 116 6.70 -22.98 33.29
CA ARG A 116 5.32 -23.20 33.76
C ARG A 116 4.44 -23.84 32.69
N PRO A 117 3.44 -24.64 33.09
CA PRO A 117 2.47 -25.18 32.14
C PRO A 117 1.65 -24.03 31.50
N PRO A 118 1.14 -24.23 30.28
CA PRO A 118 0.25 -23.27 29.65
C PRO A 118 -1.08 -23.14 30.39
N ALA A 119 -1.53 -21.90 30.57
CA ALA A 119 -2.88 -21.60 31.03
C ALA A 119 -3.75 -21.24 29.84
N THR A 120 -5.03 -21.60 29.89
CA THR A 120 -6.03 -21.26 28.88
C THR A 120 -7.14 -20.43 29.51
N ARG A 121 -7.62 -19.40 28.80
CA ARG A 121 -8.84 -18.68 29.13
C ARG A 121 -9.63 -18.39 27.87
N ARG A 122 -10.94 -18.57 27.93
CA ARG A 122 -11.86 -18.36 26.81
C ARG A 122 -12.96 -17.38 27.21
N ILE A 123 -13.21 -16.43 26.32
CA ILE A 123 -14.39 -15.56 26.36
C ILE A 123 -15.29 -16.00 25.23
N ASP A 124 -16.52 -16.35 25.58
CA ASP A 124 -17.53 -16.80 24.62
C ASP A 124 -18.77 -15.92 24.75
N LEU A 125 -19.11 -15.22 23.67
CA LEU A 125 -20.26 -14.32 23.65
C LEU A 125 -21.57 -15.08 23.87
N ASP A 126 -21.73 -16.25 23.27
CA ASP A 126 -22.95 -17.05 23.40
C ASP A 126 -23.14 -17.53 24.85
N HIS A 127 -22.04 -17.85 25.53
CA HIS A 127 -22.05 -18.15 26.97
C HIS A 127 -22.47 -16.95 27.83
N ILE A 128 -21.90 -15.77 27.59
CA ILE A 128 -22.28 -14.54 28.31
C ILE A 128 -23.75 -14.19 28.08
N LEU A 129 -24.25 -14.32 26.84
CA LEU A 129 -25.64 -14.00 26.52
C LEU A 129 -26.62 -14.97 27.18
N SER A 130 -26.27 -16.25 27.30
CA SER A 130 -27.14 -17.27 27.89
C SER A 130 -27.15 -17.26 29.41
N THR A 131 -26.03 -16.93 30.05
CA THR A 131 -25.91 -16.85 31.52
C THR A 131 -26.27 -15.46 32.05
N ASP A 132 -26.22 -14.44 31.21
CA ASP A 132 -26.30 -13.02 31.58
C ASP A 132 -25.27 -12.66 32.67
N GLN A 133 -24.09 -13.29 32.62
CA GLN A 133 -22.97 -13.08 33.54
C GLN A 133 -21.66 -12.85 32.79
N TRP A 134 -20.78 -12.02 33.35
CA TRP A 134 -19.42 -11.80 32.83
C TRP A 134 -18.48 -12.93 33.25
N GLU A 135 -18.57 -14.06 32.55
CA GLU A 135 -17.80 -15.26 32.86
C GLU A 135 -16.65 -15.49 31.88
N VAL A 136 -15.53 -15.97 32.42
CA VAL A 136 -14.36 -16.41 31.66
C VAL A 136 -14.22 -17.91 31.90
N LEU A 137 -14.12 -18.67 30.81
CA LEU A 137 -14.01 -20.12 30.84
C LEU A 137 -12.54 -20.54 30.87
N GLU A 138 -12.22 -21.65 31.51
CA GLU A 138 -10.83 -22.12 31.69
C GLU A 138 -10.38 -23.06 30.56
N ASP A 139 -11.32 -23.62 29.83
CA ASP A 139 -11.14 -24.54 28.71
C ASP A 139 -11.20 -23.83 27.34
N ALA A 140 -10.53 -24.44 26.36
CA ALA A 140 -10.73 -24.09 24.96
C ALA A 140 -12.12 -24.54 24.49
N LYS A 141 -12.62 -23.92 23.42
CA LYS A 141 -13.86 -24.37 22.79
C LYS A 141 -13.69 -25.83 22.33
N PRO A 142 -14.66 -26.74 22.61
CA PRO A 142 -14.55 -28.14 22.22
C PRO A 142 -14.12 -28.33 20.76
N GLY A 143 -13.08 -29.14 20.54
CA GLY A 143 -12.47 -29.38 19.22
C GLY A 143 -11.43 -28.35 18.77
N SER A 144 -11.00 -27.43 19.65
CA SER A 144 -10.09 -26.33 19.27
C SER A 144 -8.71 -26.41 19.91
N ASP A 145 -8.46 -27.40 20.78
CA ASP A 145 -7.16 -27.59 21.45
C ASP A 145 -5.99 -27.69 20.47
N GLU A 146 -6.12 -28.51 19.42
CA GLU A 146 -5.09 -28.68 18.40
C GLU A 146 -4.72 -27.36 17.69
N ARG A 147 -5.66 -26.42 17.62
CA ARG A 147 -5.43 -25.10 16.99
C ARG A 147 -4.53 -24.23 17.87
N LEU A 148 -4.48 -24.49 19.17
CA LEU A 148 -3.70 -23.74 20.16
C LEU A 148 -2.31 -24.38 20.42
N ASP A 149 -2.12 -25.64 20.05
CA ASP A 149 -0.89 -26.43 20.31
C ASP A 149 0.38 -25.85 19.69
N THR A 150 0.26 -24.89 18.77
CA THR A 150 1.40 -24.08 18.33
C THR A 150 2.18 -23.45 19.48
N ILE A 151 1.55 -23.22 20.65
CA ILE A 151 2.22 -22.74 21.87
C ILE A 151 3.33 -23.70 22.35
N ALA A 152 3.25 -24.99 22.03
CA ALA A 152 4.25 -25.98 22.40
C ALA A 152 5.62 -25.69 21.77
N ARG A 153 5.66 -24.98 20.64
CA ARG A 153 6.88 -24.64 19.90
C ARG A 153 7.72 -23.55 20.58
N TYR A 154 7.11 -22.75 21.44
CA TYR A 154 7.79 -21.63 22.09
C TYR A 154 8.23 -22.00 23.51
N THR A 155 9.30 -21.39 24.01
CA THR A 155 9.71 -21.52 25.42
C THR A 155 8.76 -20.75 26.34
N SER A 156 8.39 -19.55 25.93
CA SER A 156 7.33 -18.70 26.47
C SER A 156 6.59 -18.05 25.30
N GLY A 157 5.36 -17.61 25.53
CA GLY A 157 4.61 -16.93 24.48
C GLY A 157 3.12 -16.95 24.72
N THR A 158 2.38 -16.45 23.74
CA THR A 158 0.91 -16.43 23.76
C THR A 158 0.36 -16.87 22.41
N VAL A 159 -0.79 -17.54 22.45
CA VAL A 159 -1.64 -17.84 21.29
C VAL A 159 -3.01 -17.25 21.56
N VAL A 160 -3.47 -16.39 20.66
CA VAL A 160 -4.84 -15.87 20.62
C VAL A 160 -5.55 -16.50 19.43
N LEU A 161 -6.66 -17.18 19.68
CA LEU A 161 -7.48 -17.85 18.68
C LEU A 161 -8.85 -17.17 18.60
N TRP A 162 -9.24 -16.79 17.39
CA TRP A 162 -10.55 -16.25 17.05
C TRP A 162 -11.34 -17.28 16.27
N GLU A 163 -12.50 -17.64 16.79
CA GLU A 163 -13.46 -18.57 16.18
C GLU A 163 -14.86 -17.97 16.14
N CYS A 164 -15.72 -18.54 15.29
CA CYS A 164 -17.05 -18.01 15.03
C CYS A 164 -16.95 -16.56 14.51
N LEU A 165 -16.30 -16.40 13.34
CA LEU A 165 -15.98 -15.12 12.69
C LEU A 165 -17.23 -14.46 12.05
N ASP A 166 -18.23 -14.16 12.85
CA ASP A 166 -19.56 -13.69 12.43
C ASP A 166 -19.51 -12.36 11.65
N THR A 167 -18.61 -11.44 11.96
CA THR A 167 -18.45 -10.18 11.20
C THR A 167 -18.04 -10.46 9.75
N LEU A 168 -17.07 -11.36 9.52
CA LEU A 168 -16.64 -11.76 8.18
C LEU A 168 -17.70 -12.61 7.47
N ASN A 169 -18.51 -13.34 8.23
CA ASN A 169 -19.63 -14.08 7.67
C ASN A 169 -20.71 -13.12 7.15
N ASN A 170 -21.09 -12.14 7.96
CA ASN A 170 -22.14 -11.16 7.65
C ASN A 170 -21.76 -10.22 6.48
N SER A 171 -20.47 -9.94 6.28
CA SER A 171 -19.98 -9.21 5.10
C SER A 171 -19.92 -10.07 3.83
N GLY A 172 -20.27 -11.36 3.90
CA GLY A 172 -20.12 -12.33 2.80
C GLY A 172 -18.67 -12.75 2.55
N THR A 173 -17.71 -12.29 3.37
CA THR A 173 -16.28 -12.56 3.19
C THR A 173 -15.95 -14.04 3.33
N LEU A 174 -16.66 -14.78 4.19
CA LEU A 174 -16.45 -16.22 4.34
C LEU A 174 -17.12 -17.06 3.24
N ALA A 175 -18.13 -16.50 2.55
CA ALA A 175 -18.85 -17.20 1.49
C ALA A 175 -18.00 -17.38 0.21
N SER A 176 -16.93 -16.59 0.07
CA SER A 176 -16.01 -16.66 -1.07
C SER A 176 -14.57 -16.76 -0.59
N SER A 177 -13.84 -17.78 -1.06
CA SER A 177 -12.40 -17.89 -0.80
C SER A 177 -11.65 -16.63 -1.28
N ASP A 178 -12.06 -16.05 -2.40
CA ASP A 178 -11.39 -14.88 -2.99
C ASP A 178 -11.56 -13.64 -2.10
N LEU A 179 -12.76 -13.40 -1.56
CA LEU A 179 -12.98 -12.31 -0.62
C LEU A 179 -12.21 -12.51 0.68
N PHE A 180 -12.15 -13.74 1.18
CA PHE A 180 -11.35 -14.08 2.36
C PHE A 180 -9.87 -13.76 2.13
N TRP A 181 -9.29 -14.25 1.02
CA TRP A 181 -7.89 -14.02 0.70
C TRP A 181 -7.59 -12.56 0.34
N GLN A 182 -8.55 -11.82 -0.20
CA GLN A 182 -8.45 -10.37 -0.35
C GLN A 182 -8.34 -9.67 1.01
N ALA A 183 -9.14 -10.08 2.00
CA ALA A 183 -9.06 -9.54 3.36
C ALA A 183 -7.69 -9.87 4.00
N VAL A 184 -7.13 -11.05 3.75
CA VAL A 184 -5.77 -11.41 4.19
C VAL A 184 -4.71 -10.51 3.52
N SER A 185 -4.83 -10.24 2.22
CA SER A 185 -3.94 -9.32 1.50
C SER A 185 -4.00 -7.89 2.06
N GLU A 186 -5.18 -7.42 2.48
CA GLU A 186 -5.31 -6.14 3.18
C GLU A 186 -4.64 -6.11 4.55
N VAL A 187 -4.70 -7.22 5.30
CA VAL A 187 -3.98 -7.37 6.57
C VAL A 187 -2.47 -7.32 6.32
N ASP A 188 -1.96 -8.05 5.34
CA ASP A 188 -0.54 -8.06 4.96
C ASP A 188 -0.03 -6.66 4.64
N GLY A 189 -0.70 -5.94 3.73
CA GLY A 189 -0.33 -4.58 3.38
C GLY A 189 -0.40 -3.61 4.57
N HIS A 190 -1.34 -3.81 5.49
CA HIS A 190 -1.42 -3.00 6.70
C HIS A 190 -0.28 -3.29 7.69
N LEU A 191 0.04 -4.56 7.95
CA LEU A 191 1.16 -4.91 8.84
C LEU A 191 2.51 -4.47 8.24
N SER A 192 2.68 -4.65 6.93
CA SER A 192 3.83 -4.20 6.15
C SER A 192 4.13 -2.71 6.35
N MET A 193 3.08 -1.88 6.35
CA MET A 193 3.17 -0.43 6.56
C MET A 193 3.28 -0.06 8.04
N THR A 194 2.47 -0.67 8.91
CA THR A 194 2.35 -0.26 10.32
C THR A 194 3.62 -0.57 11.12
N PHE A 195 4.24 -1.72 10.84
CA PHE A 195 5.42 -2.22 11.55
C PHE A 195 6.71 -2.10 10.74
N HIS A 196 6.69 -1.34 9.64
CA HIS A 196 7.78 -1.30 8.65
C HIS A 196 9.16 -1.07 9.29
N ARG A 197 9.29 -0.10 10.22
CA ARG A 197 10.56 0.20 10.90
C ARG A 197 11.11 -0.97 11.72
N PHE A 198 10.24 -1.77 12.35
CA PHE A 198 10.68 -2.96 13.10
C PHE A 198 11.14 -4.07 12.15
N LEU A 199 10.40 -4.26 11.05
CA LEU A 199 10.71 -5.25 10.01
C LEU A 199 12.03 -4.91 9.29
N GLU A 200 12.25 -3.64 8.94
CA GLU A 200 13.49 -3.15 8.32
C GLU A 200 14.72 -3.36 9.22
N ARG A 201 14.59 -3.05 10.51
CA ARG A 201 15.65 -3.25 11.50
C ARG A 201 15.81 -4.69 11.94
N ARG A 202 14.93 -5.60 11.48
CA ARG A 202 14.87 -7.01 11.86
C ARG A 202 14.75 -7.25 13.37
N THR A 203 14.14 -6.31 14.09
CA THR A 203 13.83 -6.47 15.52
C THR A 203 12.54 -7.25 15.74
N LEU A 204 11.70 -7.34 14.71
CA LEU A 204 10.46 -8.11 14.69
C LEU A 204 10.37 -8.84 13.36
N LYS A 205 9.92 -10.09 13.39
CA LYS A 205 9.53 -10.86 12.22
C LYS A 205 8.04 -11.18 12.31
N ILE A 206 7.28 -10.77 11.31
CA ILE A 206 5.85 -11.12 11.20
C ILE A 206 5.70 -12.10 10.03
N LYS A 207 4.97 -13.19 10.23
CA LYS A 207 4.59 -14.12 9.16
C LYS A 207 3.07 -14.23 9.04
N ILE A 208 2.55 -14.23 7.82
CA ILE A 208 1.16 -14.55 7.52
C ILE A 208 1.12 -15.89 6.79
N ASN A 209 0.46 -16.89 7.36
CA ASN A 209 0.40 -18.25 6.81
C ASN A 209 1.79 -18.82 6.42
N GLY A 210 2.81 -18.50 7.22
CA GLY A 210 4.19 -18.93 7.00
C GLY A 210 5.02 -18.02 6.08
N SER A 211 4.40 -17.09 5.34
CA SER A 211 5.12 -16.11 4.49
C SER A 211 5.53 -14.88 5.30
N GLU A 212 6.80 -14.47 5.21
CA GLU A 212 7.28 -13.26 5.90
C GLU A 212 6.69 -11.98 5.29
N VAL A 213 6.15 -11.11 6.15
CA VAL A 213 5.64 -9.79 5.79
C VAL A 213 6.82 -8.89 5.45
N ARG A 214 6.80 -8.27 4.26
CA ARG A 214 7.88 -7.37 3.82
C ARG A 214 7.60 -5.94 4.29
N PRO A 215 8.61 -5.20 4.79
CA PRO A 215 8.40 -3.80 5.14
C PRO A 215 7.99 -2.98 3.92
N TRP A 216 7.04 -2.08 4.11
CA TRP A 216 6.74 -1.02 3.16
C TRP A 216 7.07 0.33 3.78
N ASP A 217 8.16 0.95 3.32
CA ASP A 217 8.59 2.26 3.80
C ASP A 217 7.91 3.41 3.02
N PRO A 218 6.98 4.16 3.66
CA PRO A 218 6.33 5.29 3.02
C PRO A 218 7.28 6.45 2.70
N LEU A 219 8.46 6.50 3.34
CA LEU A 219 9.40 7.62 3.27
C LEU A 219 10.48 7.40 2.21
N MET A 220 10.57 6.21 1.60
CA MET A 220 11.60 5.79 0.65
C MET A 220 13.02 6.12 1.12
N ALA A 221 13.35 5.77 2.35
CA ALA A 221 14.50 6.27 3.06
C ALA A 221 15.84 5.95 2.38
N GLY A 222 15.92 4.79 1.74
CA GLY A 222 17.11 4.36 0.99
C GLY A 222 17.25 4.94 -0.42
N HIS A 223 16.26 5.67 -0.95
CA HIS A 223 16.28 6.09 -2.35
C HIS A 223 17.15 7.36 -2.56
N PRO A 224 18.14 7.36 -3.49
CA PRO A 224 19.13 8.44 -3.61
C PRO A 224 18.53 9.77 -4.13
N GLN A 225 17.45 9.72 -4.90
CA GLN A 225 16.75 10.91 -5.42
C GLN A 225 15.73 11.52 -4.44
N ARG A 226 15.60 10.96 -3.22
CA ARG A 226 14.76 11.53 -2.17
C ARG A 226 15.46 12.76 -1.60
N SER A 227 14.70 13.84 -1.41
CA SER A 227 15.19 15.03 -0.68
C SER A 227 14.59 15.06 0.72
N SER A 228 15.41 15.22 1.75
CA SER A 228 14.96 15.33 3.15
C SER A 228 15.35 16.68 3.76
N THR A 229 14.56 17.17 4.72
CA THR A 229 14.93 18.31 5.56
C THR A 229 15.91 17.87 6.65
N ARG A 230 16.47 18.84 7.39
CA ARG A 230 17.11 18.53 8.67
C ARG A 230 16.08 18.00 9.65
N VAL A 231 16.52 17.14 10.56
CA VAL A 231 15.74 16.67 11.70
C VAL A 231 15.53 17.82 12.67
N GLU A 232 14.28 18.06 13.06
CA GLU A 232 13.87 19.17 13.93
C GLU A 232 13.27 18.61 15.22
N TYR A 233 13.78 19.05 16.37
CA TYR A 233 13.27 18.67 17.68
C TYR A 233 12.36 19.77 18.21
N ILE A 234 11.05 19.54 18.19
CA ILE A 234 10.05 20.50 18.63
C ILE A 234 9.71 20.20 20.09
N ARG A 235 10.08 21.12 20.98
CA ARG A 235 9.73 21.04 22.41
C ARG A 235 8.37 21.68 22.65
N GLY A 236 7.53 20.97 23.39
CA GLY A 236 6.24 21.46 23.87
C GLY A 236 6.17 21.52 25.40
N PRO A 237 4.97 21.76 25.94
CA PRO A 237 4.73 21.77 27.38
C PRO A 237 5.13 20.45 28.07
N ASN A 238 5.42 20.49 29.37
CA ASN A 238 5.73 19.32 30.20
C ASN A 238 6.90 18.46 29.67
N ASN A 239 7.91 19.10 29.08
CA ASN A 239 9.08 18.44 28.47
C ASN A 239 8.73 17.40 27.39
N ARG A 240 7.56 17.54 26.77
CA ARG A 240 7.15 16.70 25.63
C ARG A 240 7.94 17.13 24.39
N MET A 241 8.33 16.15 23.59
CA MET A 241 9.13 16.36 22.40
C MET A 241 8.51 15.64 21.21
N VAL A 242 8.57 16.30 20.06
CA VAL A 242 8.18 15.76 18.75
C VAL A 242 9.40 15.89 17.85
N ILE A 243 9.79 14.80 17.20
CA ILE A 243 10.86 14.83 16.20
C ILE A 243 10.20 14.91 14.84
N PHE A 244 10.58 15.92 14.05
CA PHE A 244 10.03 16.20 12.73
C PHE A 244 11.09 15.98 11.67
N GLU A 245 10.74 15.28 10.59
CA GLU A 245 11.53 15.25 9.36
C GLU A 245 10.61 15.31 8.13
N GLY A 246 10.94 16.20 7.20
CA GLY A 246 10.21 16.35 5.95
C GLY A 246 10.92 15.64 4.81
N HIS A 247 10.16 14.99 3.93
CA HIS A 247 10.67 14.30 2.77
C HIS A 247 9.88 14.67 1.51
N ALA A 248 10.60 14.87 0.42
CA ALA A 248 10.06 15.00 -0.92
C ALA A 248 10.55 13.80 -1.75
N LEU A 249 9.62 12.92 -2.09
CA LEU A 249 9.88 11.70 -2.83
C LEU A 249 10.21 12.00 -4.30
N PRO A 250 10.99 11.13 -4.97
CA PRO A 250 11.37 11.32 -6.37
C PRO A 250 10.16 11.42 -7.30
N SER A 251 10.32 12.17 -8.39
CA SER A 251 9.38 12.18 -9.52
C SER A 251 9.33 10.83 -10.23
N LYS A 252 8.22 10.52 -10.93
CA LYS A 252 8.04 9.24 -11.67
C LYS A 252 9.21 8.93 -12.62
N ARG A 253 9.83 9.94 -13.25
CA ARG A 253 10.98 9.76 -14.16
C ARG A 253 12.24 9.15 -13.51
N PHE A 254 12.33 9.16 -12.18
CA PHE A 254 13.46 8.58 -11.45
C PHE A 254 13.10 7.24 -10.79
N LEU A 255 11.92 6.71 -11.09
CA LEU A 255 11.38 5.49 -10.52
C LEU A 255 11.05 4.53 -11.66
N THR A 256 11.35 3.26 -11.46
CA THR A 256 10.74 2.20 -12.27
C THR A 256 9.23 2.18 -12.06
N ASP A 257 8.46 1.57 -12.97
CA ASP A 257 7.02 1.46 -12.80
C ASP A 257 6.63 0.65 -11.54
N GLU A 258 7.45 -0.33 -11.16
CA GLU A 258 7.28 -1.12 -9.94
C GLU A 258 7.53 -0.28 -8.67
N GLU A 259 8.64 0.47 -8.62
CA GLU A 259 8.92 1.39 -7.51
C GLU A 259 7.85 2.47 -7.40
N PHE A 260 7.41 3.02 -8.53
CA PHE A 260 6.34 4.02 -8.56
C PHE A 260 5.03 3.44 -8.03
N LYS A 261 4.65 2.22 -8.45
CA LYS A 261 3.44 1.55 -7.95
C LYS A 261 3.55 1.29 -6.45
N SER A 262 4.69 0.76 -5.99
CA SER A 262 4.94 0.44 -4.59
C SER A 262 4.91 1.68 -3.70
N ALA A 263 5.65 2.75 -4.04
CA ALA A 263 5.73 3.98 -3.24
C ALA A 263 4.39 4.75 -3.10
N GLY A 264 3.43 4.47 -3.97
CA GLY A 264 2.06 5.00 -3.85
C GLY A 264 1.27 4.39 -2.70
N GLY A 265 1.63 3.20 -2.23
CA GLY A 265 0.87 2.46 -1.23
C GLY A 265 -0.52 2.02 -1.71
N PRO A 266 -1.34 1.42 -0.83
CA PRO A 266 -2.59 0.74 -1.21
C PRO A 266 -3.64 1.65 -1.86
N LYS A 267 -3.64 2.93 -1.50
CA LYS A 267 -4.60 3.94 -2.00
C LYS A 267 -3.98 4.89 -3.04
N GLY A 268 -2.73 4.65 -3.45
CA GLY A 268 -2.01 5.48 -4.40
C GLY A 268 -1.39 6.76 -3.82
N TRP A 269 -0.66 7.46 -4.67
CA TRP A 269 0.23 8.56 -4.27
C TRP A 269 -0.45 9.76 -3.62
N ILE A 270 -1.68 10.09 -4.05
CA ILE A 270 -2.39 11.27 -3.53
C ILE A 270 -2.81 11.03 -2.08
N PRO A 271 -3.49 9.93 -1.71
CA PRO A 271 -3.81 9.64 -0.32
C PRO A 271 -2.60 9.46 0.60
N ALA A 272 -1.47 8.96 0.06
CA ALA A 272 -0.24 8.76 0.81
C ALA A 272 0.51 10.08 1.14
N GLN A 273 0.06 11.24 0.66
CA GLN A 273 0.74 12.49 0.98
C GLN A 273 0.56 12.92 2.45
N GLY A 274 1.53 13.65 2.99
CA GLY A 274 1.40 14.36 4.26
C GLY A 274 2.10 13.66 5.42
N PHE A 275 1.49 13.68 6.60
CA PHE A 275 2.12 13.26 7.86
C PHE A 275 2.04 11.76 8.13
N TYR A 276 3.11 11.23 8.70
CA TYR A 276 3.28 9.86 9.17
C TYR A 276 3.68 9.94 10.64
N LEU A 277 2.71 9.70 11.52
CA LEU A 277 2.87 9.81 12.96
C LEU A 277 3.34 8.46 13.52
N TYR A 278 4.47 8.46 14.20
CA TYR A 278 5.10 7.29 14.82
C TYR A 278 5.13 7.42 16.33
N ARG A 279 4.93 6.29 17.01
CA ARG A 279 5.08 6.17 18.46
C ARG A 279 5.85 4.89 18.76
N GLY A 280 7.08 5.04 19.25
CA GLY A 280 7.98 3.90 19.51
C GLY A 280 8.19 3.03 18.27
N ASP A 281 8.57 3.65 17.14
CA ASP A 281 8.75 3.03 15.82
C ASP A 281 7.51 2.41 15.15
N ARG A 282 6.39 2.27 15.86
CA ARG A 282 5.11 1.90 15.26
C ARG A 282 4.47 3.09 14.55
N LEU A 283 4.08 2.92 13.29
CA LEU A 283 3.26 3.91 12.60
C LEU A 283 1.85 3.90 13.19
N VAL A 284 1.41 5.04 13.72
CA VAL A 284 0.05 5.25 14.24
C VAL A 284 -0.88 5.65 13.12
N LEU A 285 -0.47 6.65 12.33
CA LEU A 285 -1.28 7.23 11.26
C LEU A 285 -0.38 7.57 10.06
N GLY A 286 -0.82 7.17 8.86
CA GLY A 286 -0.09 7.40 7.61
C GLY A 286 -0.89 8.23 6.62
N GLY A 287 -0.31 9.35 6.19
CA GLY A 287 -0.90 10.30 5.25
C GLY A 287 -1.85 11.32 5.89
N GLY A 288 -2.31 12.27 5.07
CA GLY A 288 -3.17 13.38 5.50
C GLY A 288 -2.41 14.54 6.15
N TRP A 289 -3.14 15.62 6.46
CA TRP A 289 -2.55 16.89 6.93
C TRP A 289 -2.89 17.24 8.38
N LEU A 290 -3.41 16.26 9.15
CA LEU A 290 -3.69 16.38 10.59
C LEU A 290 -4.63 17.54 10.97
N GLY A 291 -5.49 17.99 10.04
CA GLY A 291 -6.37 19.13 10.23
C GLY A 291 -5.64 20.48 10.37
N LEU A 292 -4.38 20.56 9.94
CA LEU A 292 -3.61 21.80 9.98
C LEU A 292 -4.00 22.75 8.85
N SER A 293 -3.94 24.05 9.13
CA SER A 293 -4.29 25.12 8.19
C SER A 293 -3.16 26.14 8.04
N LYS A 294 -3.15 26.83 6.90
CA LYS A 294 -2.35 28.05 6.70
C LYS A 294 -3.32 29.21 6.51
N GLY A 295 -3.42 30.06 7.52
CA GLY A 295 -4.52 31.04 7.62
C GLY A 295 -5.86 30.34 7.84
N THR A 296 -6.89 30.75 7.10
CA THR A 296 -8.25 30.18 7.19
C THR A 296 -8.43 28.89 6.38
N GLN A 297 -7.46 28.52 5.53
CA GLN A 297 -7.57 27.37 4.65
C GLN A 297 -6.89 26.13 5.24
N GLU A 298 -7.69 25.12 5.57
CA GLU A 298 -7.21 23.79 5.92
C GLU A 298 -6.52 23.11 4.74
N TRP A 299 -5.44 22.39 5.02
CA TRP A 299 -4.72 21.65 4.00
C TRP A 299 -5.46 20.36 3.65
N LYS A 300 -5.85 20.23 2.38
CA LYS A 300 -6.47 19.04 1.81
C LYS A 300 -5.48 18.27 0.94
N GLN A 301 -5.82 17.02 0.64
CA GLN A 301 -5.06 16.22 -0.31
C GLN A 301 -5.13 16.84 -1.71
N ASP A 302 -3.97 16.98 -2.35
CA ASP A 302 -3.85 17.60 -3.67
C ASP A 302 -2.71 16.93 -4.44
N ALA A 303 -2.91 16.71 -5.74
CA ALA A 303 -1.91 16.09 -6.63
C ALA A 303 -0.58 16.85 -6.63
N ALA A 304 -0.59 18.17 -6.38
CA ALA A 304 0.61 19.01 -6.29
C ALA A 304 1.53 18.65 -5.11
N PHE A 305 1.06 17.87 -4.13
CA PHE A 305 1.85 17.42 -2.99
C PHE A 305 1.94 15.90 -2.88
N LYS A 306 1.59 15.15 -3.94
CA LYS A 306 1.62 13.68 -3.95
C LYS A 306 2.98 13.08 -3.52
N ASN A 307 4.07 13.82 -3.73
CA ASN A 307 5.44 13.45 -3.38
C ASN A 307 5.83 13.81 -1.93
N VAL A 308 4.97 14.48 -1.16
CA VAL A 308 5.32 14.94 0.19
C VAL A 308 5.05 13.84 1.22
N ARG A 309 6.04 13.56 2.08
CA ARG A 309 5.93 12.71 3.25
C ARG A 309 6.58 13.42 4.43
N ILE A 310 5.98 13.40 5.60
CA ILE A 310 6.52 14.06 6.80
C ILE A 310 6.48 13.05 7.94
N SER A 311 7.62 12.67 8.49
CA SER A 311 7.67 11.84 9.69
C SER A 311 7.50 12.72 10.94
N LEU A 312 6.70 12.22 11.88
CA LEU A 312 6.54 12.79 13.21
C LEU A 312 6.71 11.69 14.24
N ASP A 313 7.81 11.71 14.96
CA ASP A 313 8.04 10.77 16.05
C ASP A 313 7.64 11.41 17.39
N ILE A 314 6.68 10.79 18.07
CA ILE A 314 6.17 11.23 19.38
C ILE A 314 6.60 10.25 20.47
N SER A 315 6.87 10.80 21.66
CA SER A 315 7.12 9.98 22.85
C SER A 315 5.82 9.36 23.39
N ASN A 316 5.93 8.24 24.11
CA ASN A 316 4.79 7.62 24.80
C ASN A 316 4.08 8.58 25.77
N ALA A 317 4.83 9.50 26.38
CA ALA A 317 4.27 10.52 27.28
C ALA A 317 3.47 11.62 26.54
N ALA A 318 3.76 11.85 25.25
CA ALA A 318 3.04 12.82 24.43
C ALA A 318 1.70 12.28 23.89
N ASP A 319 1.51 10.95 23.86
CA ASP A 319 0.32 10.26 23.35
C ASP A 319 -1.02 10.80 23.89
N LEU A 320 -1.04 11.17 25.18
CA LEU A 320 -2.21 11.72 25.86
C LEU A 320 -2.74 13.01 25.21
N ASP A 321 -1.86 13.82 24.62
CA ASP A 321 -2.24 15.14 24.10
C ASP A 321 -2.67 15.11 22.65
N TRP A 322 -2.25 14.09 21.88
CA TRP A 322 -2.48 14.03 20.44
C TRP A 322 -3.91 13.58 20.08
N GLY A 323 -4.75 13.33 21.09
CA GLY A 323 -6.15 13.00 20.92
C GLY A 323 -6.38 11.74 20.08
N LEU A 324 -5.46 10.77 20.17
CA LEU A 324 -5.60 9.51 19.45
C LEU A 324 -6.83 8.76 19.93
N ASP A 325 -7.69 8.38 18.98
CA ASP A 325 -8.82 7.51 19.25
C ASP A 325 -8.37 6.05 19.52
N LEU A 326 -9.28 5.22 20.05
CA LEU A 326 -9.04 3.79 20.32
C LEU A 326 -8.54 3.05 19.07
N MET A 327 -8.98 3.48 17.89
CA MET A 327 -8.71 2.87 16.60
C MET A 327 -7.42 3.38 15.95
N LYS A 328 -6.72 4.33 16.59
CA LYS A 328 -5.55 5.03 16.06
C LYS A 328 -5.81 5.65 14.67
N SER A 329 -7.06 5.96 14.36
CA SER A 329 -7.52 6.34 13.02
C SER A 329 -7.44 7.84 12.77
N THR A 330 -7.44 8.62 13.85
CA THR A 330 -7.32 10.07 13.82
C THR A 330 -6.31 10.58 14.85
N ALA A 331 -5.64 11.68 14.50
CA ALA A 331 -4.71 12.37 15.39
C ALA A 331 -4.87 13.87 15.20
N ARG A 332 -4.87 14.62 16.32
CA ARG A 332 -4.93 16.08 16.31
C ARG A 332 -3.73 16.65 17.06
N PRO A 333 -2.83 17.38 16.38
CA PRO A 333 -1.68 17.97 17.04
C PRO A 333 -2.13 18.91 18.17
N PRO A 334 -1.51 18.83 19.36
CA PRO A 334 -1.78 19.76 20.45
C PRO A 334 -1.50 21.20 20.03
N ALA A 335 -2.26 22.15 20.56
CA ALA A 335 -2.20 23.56 20.16
C ALA A 335 -0.77 24.14 20.19
N ALA A 336 0.03 23.74 21.18
CA ALA A 336 1.41 24.20 21.34
C ALA A 336 2.34 23.81 20.17
N PHE A 337 2.10 22.68 19.50
CA PHE A 337 2.93 22.22 18.39
C PHE A 337 2.49 22.78 17.03
N ARG A 338 1.22 23.18 16.89
CA ARG A 338 0.63 23.55 15.59
C ARG A 338 1.39 24.65 14.84
N PRO A 339 1.79 25.79 15.46
CA PRO A 339 2.46 26.85 14.72
C PRO A 339 3.78 26.40 14.08
N ARG A 340 4.59 25.66 14.83
CA ARG A 340 5.88 25.15 14.34
C ARG A 340 5.68 24.05 13.29
N LEU A 341 4.73 23.14 13.50
CA LEU A 341 4.39 22.11 12.52
C LEU A 341 3.91 22.71 11.19
N VAL A 342 3.06 23.75 11.23
CA VAL A 342 2.60 24.46 10.03
C VAL A 342 3.77 25.13 9.30
N GLN A 343 4.67 25.80 10.03
CA GLN A 343 5.84 26.44 9.43
C GLN A 343 6.74 25.44 8.70
N LEU A 344 7.08 24.33 9.36
CA LEU A 344 7.95 23.30 8.80
C LEU A 344 7.28 22.56 7.63
N ALA A 345 6.03 22.13 7.80
CA ALA A 345 5.30 21.41 6.76
C ALA A 345 5.06 22.27 5.52
N ASP A 346 4.85 23.59 5.65
CA ASP A 346 4.75 24.50 4.50
C ASP A 346 6.05 24.56 3.70
N HIS A 347 7.22 24.47 4.36
CA HIS A 347 8.50 24.34 3.68
C HIS A 347 8.60 23.04 2.86
N VAL A 348 8.24 21.90 3.46
CA VAL A 348 8.24 20.59 2.76
C VAL A 348 7.24 20.58 1.59
N ARG A 349 6.08 21.20 1.76
CA ARG A 349 5.08 21.34 0.68
C ARG A 349 5.60 22.14 -0.50
N ARG A 350 6.41 23.18 -0.27
CA ARG A 350 7.07 23.92 -1.35
C ARG A 350 8.09 23.05 -2.09
N MET A 351 8.84 22.21 -1.37
CA MET A 351 9.73 21.22 -1.99
C MET A 351 8.95 20.25 -2.89
N GLY A 352 7.89 19.61 -2.37
CA GLY A 352 7.08 18.68 -3.16
C GLY A 352 6.40 19.32 -4.37
N ARG A 353 5.85 20.53 -4.21
CA ARG A 353 5.26 21.29 -5.32
C ARG A 353 6.28 21.60 -6.42
N SER A 354 7.53 21.91 -6.04
CA SER A 354 8.59 22.17 -7.03
C SER A 354 8.87 20.93 -7.90
N ILE A 355 8.85 19.73 -7.30
CA ILE A 355 9.00 18.45 -8.01
C ILE A 355 7.82 18.23 -8.97
N SER A 356 6.58 18.36 -8.49
CA SER A 356 5.39 18.19 -9.33
C SER A 356 5.30 19.23 -10.46
N ALA A 357 5.75 20.46 -10.22
CA ALA A 357 5.83 21.49 -11.26
C ALA A 357 6.90 21.17 -12.31
N ALA A 358 8.06 20.65 -11.90
CA ALA A 358 9.13 20.22 -12.80
C ALA A 358 8.69 19.02 -13.67
N GLU A 359 7.96 18.06 -13.10
CA GLU A 359 7.33 16.97 -13.88
C GLU A 359 6.41 17.54 -14.96
N SER A 360 5.49 18.42 -14.55
CA SER A 360 4.50 19.02 -15.46
C SER A 360 5.14 19.85 -16.57
N LYS A 361 6.19 20.61 -16.26
CA LYS A 361 6.97 21.38 -17.25
C LYS A 361 7.70 20.46 -18.22
N SER A 362 8.34 19.39 -17.73
CA SER A 362 9.03 18.42 -18.58
C SER A 362 8.05 17.75 -19.56
N SER A 363 6.86 17.37 -19.09
CA SER A 363 5.79 16.84 -19.95
C SER A 363 5.30 17.88 -20.97
N LYS A 364 5.18 19.16 -20.60
CA LYS A 364 4.79 20.23 -21.52
C LYS A 364 5.87 20.58 -22.54
N ILE A 365 7.16 20.51 -22.20
CA ILE A 365 8.26 20.74 -23.15
C ILE A 365 8.29 19.60 -24.17
N LEU A 366 8.01 18.37 -23.75
CA LEU A 366 8.00 17.22 -24.64
C LEU A 366 6.74 17.17 -25.53
N VAL A 367 5.57 17.58 -25.02
CA VAL A 367 4.25 17.29 -25.63
C VAL A 367 3.36 18.55 -25.87
N GLY A 368 3.77 19.74 -25.42
CA GLY A 368 3.02 21.00 -25.54
C GLY A 368 3.09 21.65 -26.93
N GLY A 369 2.46 22.82 -27.10
CA GLY A 369 2.25 23.47 -28.42
C GLY A 369 3.50 23.65 -29.29
N ASP A 370 4.64 23.93 -28.65
CA ASP A 370 5.97 24.05 -29.29
C ASP A 370 6.90 22.87 -28.95
N GLY A 371 6.40 21.81 -28.31
CA GLY A 371 7.17 20.61 -28.02
C GLY A 371 7.48 19.81 -29.29
N LEU A 372 8.56 19.02 -29.26
CA LEU A 372 8.98 18.20 -30.41
C LEU A 372 7.93 17.13 -30.74
N TRP A 373 7.22 16.60 -29.74
CA TRP A 373 6.17 15.61 -29.94
C TRP A 373 4.78 16.23 -29.79
N LYS A 374 3.85 15.81 -30.64
CA LYS A 374 2.42 16.06 -30.55
C LYS A 374 1.74 14.77 -30.17
N ARG A 375 1.03 14.79 -29.05
CA ARG A 375 0.16 13.67 -28.69
C ARG A 375 -1.16 13.79 -29.44
N LYS A 376 -1.57 12.70 -30.10
CA LYS A 376 -2.89 12.51 -30.69
C LYS A 376 -3.52 11.29 -30.05
N ASP A 377 -4.60 11.52 -29.32
CA ASP A 377 -5.35 10.44 -28.68
C ASP A 377 -6.22 9.76 -29.75
N VAL A 378 -6.08 8.44 -29.91
CA VAL A 378 -6.80 7.60 -30.89
C VAL A 378 -7.41 6.42 -30.14
N GLY A 379 -8.72 6.50 -29.86
CA GLY A 379 -9.41 5.50 -29.05
C GLY A 379 -8.82 5.41 -27.64
N THR A 380 -8.37 4.22 -27.24
CA THR A 380 -7.72 3.95 -25.94
C THR A 380 -6.19 4.02 -26.01
N ALA A 381 -5.61 4.49 -27.10
CA ALA A 381 -4.16 4.67 -27.21
C ALA A 381 -3.79 6.13 -27.46
N SER A 382 -2.64 6.55 -26.94
CA SER A 382 -2.05 7.84 -27.28
C SER A 382 -0.92 7.61 -28.28
N ARG A 383 -1.04 8.20 -29.47
CA ARG A 383 0.02 8.20 -30.49
C ARG A 383 0.80 9.51 -30.42
N PHE A 384 2.11 9.43 -30.55
CA PHE A 384 2.98 10.61 -30.61
C PHE A 384 3.48 10.82 -32.04
N THR A 385 3.36 12.03 -32.57
CA THR A 385 3.91 12.43 -33.87
C THR A 385 4.84 13.63 -33.71
N ILE A 386 5.82 13.78 -34.59
CA ILE A 386 6.73 14.91 -34.58
C ILE A 386 5.97 16.18 -34.96
N ASN A 387 6.15 17.21 -34.14
CA ASN A 387 5.60 18.52 -34.40
C ASN A 387 6.31 19.20 -35.58
N ARG A 388 5.73 19.10 -36.78
CA ARG A 388 6.26 19.75 -38.00
C ARG A 388 6.32 21.28 -37.91
N ARG A 389 5.68 21.90 -36.93
CA ARG A 389 5.76 23.34 -36.66
C ARG A 389 6.89 23.72 -35.70
N HIS A 390 7.57 22.75 -35.08
CA HIS A 390 8.69 22.98 -34.17
C HIS A 390 9.80 23.77 -34.90
N PRO A 391 10.39 24.82 -34.29
CA PRO A 391 11.38 25.68 -34.94
C PRO A 391 12.55 24.92 -35.59
N LEU A 392 13.13 23.95 -34.87
CA LEU A 392 14.23 23.12 -35.40
C LEU A 392 13.81 22.21 -36.56
N VAL A 393 12.58 21.68 -36.54
CA VAL A 393 12.07 20.84 -37.64
C VAL A 393 11.80 21.69 -38.88
N ARG A 394 11.23 22.89 -38.70
CA ARG A 394 11.04 23.86 -39.77
C ARG A 394 12.36 24.33 -40.36
N GLN A 395 13.34 24.64 -39.51
CA GLN A 395 14.67 25.04 -39.92
C GLN A 395 15.36 23.95 -40.74
N ALA A 396 15.37 22.70 -40.24
CA ALA A 396 15.93 21.57 -40.96
C ALA A 396 15.25 21.36 -42.34
N LEU A 397 13.92 21.46 -42.42
CA LEU A 397 13.18 21.35 -43.69
C LEU A 397 13.48 22.50 -44.67
N ALA A 398 13.75 23.70 -44.16
CA ALA A 398 14.04 24.89 -44.94
C ALA A 398 15.49 24.91 -45.47
N GLU A 399 16.46 24.54 -44.63
CA GLU A 399 17.90 24.53 -44.96
C GLU A 399 18.31 23.32 -45.80
N THR A 400 17.47 22.29 -45.90
CA THR A 400 17.73 21.13 -46.76
C THR A 400 17.49 21.46 -48.24
N THR A 401 18.41 21.03 -49.11
CA THR A 401 18.30 21.12 -50.57
C THR A 401 17.08 20.37 -51.11
N GLU A 402 16.58 20.74 -52.30
CA GLU A 402 15.39 20.08 -52.86
C GLU A 402 15.55 18.56 -53.03
N ALA A 403 16.74 18.11 -53.45
CA ALA A 403 17.05 16.70 -53.64
C ALA A 403 16.97 15.88 -52.33
N SER A 404 17.38 16.45 -51.19
CA SER A 404 17.42 15.76 -49.89
C SER A 404 16.18 16.00 -49.03
N ARG A 405 15.34 16.97 -49.40
CA ARG A 405 14.10 17.31 -48.66
C ARG A 405 13.08 16.17 -48.71
N ALA A 406 13.03 15.41 -49.80
CA ALA A 406 12.18 14.22 -49.92
C ALA A 406 12.59 13.13 -48.91
N SER A 407 13.89 12.86 -48.78
CA SER A 407 14.43 11.89 -47.82
C SER A 407 14.19 12.31 -46.37
N LEU A 408 14.34 13.61 -46.05
CA LEU A 408 14.05 14.11 -44.70
C LEU A 408 12.56 14.01 -44.36
N LYS A 409 11.65 14.30 -45.30
CA LYS A 409 10.22 14.09 -45.10
C LYS A 409 9.91 12.62 -44.84
N LEU A 410 10.47 11.73 -45.65
CA LEU A 410 10.30 10.28 -45.49
C LEU A 410 10.82 9.78 -44.13
N LEU A 411 11.97 10.28 -43.67
CA LEU A 411 12.49 9.95 -42.34
C LEU A 411 11.54 10.41 -41.23
N LEU A 412 11.03 11.63 -41.30
CA LEU A 412 10.10 12.13 -40.30
C LEU A 412 8.77 11.37 -40.33
N ASP A 413 8.29 10.97 -41.52
CA ASP A 413 7.09 10.14 -41.67
C ASP A 413 7.33 8.72 -41.13
N LEU A 414 8.55 8.17 -41.31
CA LEU A 414 8.95 6.91 -40.71
C LEU A 414 8.98 7.01 -39.19
N LEU A 415 9.54 8.08 -38.63
CA LEU A 415 9.55 8.34 -37.18
C LEU A 415 8.12 8.50 -36.63
N ASP A 416 7.21 9.15 -37.35
CA ASP A 416 5.80 9.24 -36.96
C ASP A 416 5.09 7.88 -36.96
N ASN A 417 5.53 6.94 -37.81
CA ASN A 417 4.97 5.59 -37.95
C ASN A 417 5.67 4.52 -37.09
N THR A 418 6.85 4.81 -36.58
CA THR A 418 7.65 3.91 -35.73
C THR A 418 7.73 4.38 -34.29
N ALA A 419 7.20 5.56 -33.97
CA ALA A 419 7.10 6.06 -32.60
C ALA A 419 6.32 5.07 -31.72
N PRO A 420 6.84 4.71 -30.53
CA PRO A 420 6.19 3.74 -29.66
C PRO A 420 4.80 4.22 -29.24
N MET A 421 3.80 3.36 -29.46
CA MET A 421 2.45 3.55 -28.95
C MET A 421 2.44 3.32 -27.44
N GLN A 422 1.97 4.29 -26.65
CA GLN A 422 1.64 4.03 -25.25
C GLN A 422 0.20 3.50 -25.16
N PRO A 423 -0.03 2.30 -24.60
CA PRO A 423 -1.38 1.87 -24.29
C PRO A 423 -1.94 2.74 -23.16
N ALA A 424 -3.15 3.31 -23.32
CA ALA A 424 -3.94 3.60 -22.14
C ALA A 424 -4.54 2.26 -21.70
N THR A 425 -4.05 1.74 -20.59
CA THR A 425 -4.65 0.65 -19.78
C THR A 425 -5.67 -0.26 -20.50
N ALA A 426 -5.16 -1.40 -20.99
CA ALA A 426 -5.79 -2.70 -21.28
C ALA A 426 -7.17 -2.78 -21.97
N ALA A 427 -7.20 -3.40 -23.15
CA ALA A 427 -8.13 -4.48 -23.51
C ALA A 427 -7.60 -5.27 -24.73
N THR A 428 -7.72 -6.60 -24.67
CA THR A 428 -7.22 -7.59 -25.66
C THR A 428 -8.16 -7.69 -26.88
N PRO A 429 -7.66 -7.86 -28.13
CA PRO A 429 -8.52 -7.91 -29.32
C PRO A 429 -8.84 -9.32 -29.83
N GLN A 430 -9.98 -9.46 -30.51
CA GLN A 430 -10.35 -10.55 -31.43
C GLN A 430 -10.04 -10.16 -32.90
N PRO A 431 -9.85 -11.12 -33.83
CA PRO A 431 -9.36 -10.82 -35.17
C PRO A 431 -10.48 -10.23 -36.06
N THR A 432 -10.15 -9.11 -36.68
CA THR A 432 -11.01 -8.30 -37.57
C THR A 432 -10.36 -8.31 -38.97
N PRO A 433 -11.12 -8.16 -40.08
CA PRO A 433 -10.56 -7.95 -41.41
C PRO A 433 -9.47 -6.86 -41.43
N LEU A 434 -8.47 -7.03 -42.32
CA LEU A 434 -7.29 -6.16 -42.42
C LEU A 434 -7.71 -4.68 -42.44
N SER A 435 -7.37 -3.98 -41.38
CA SER A 435 -7.58 -2.55 -41.18
C SER A 435 -6.78 -1.73 -42.21
N PRO A 436 -7.18 -0.47 -42.47
CA PRO A 436 -6.40 0.45 -43.31
C PRO A 436 -4.95 0.63 -42.85
N GLU A 437 -4.69 0.45 -41.54
CA GLU A 437 -3.34 0.48 -40.98
C GLU A 437 -2.52 -0.76 -41.40
N GLU A 438 -3.13 -1.95 -41.41
CA GLU A 438 -2.47 -3.18 -41.88
C GLU A 438 -2.17 -3.12 -43.38
N GLN A 439 -3.07 -2.55 -44.18
CA GLN A 439 -2.81 -2.30 -45.61
C GLN A 439 -1.66 -1.31 -45.83
N SER A 440 -1.55 -0.28 -44.98
CA SER A 440 -0.45 0.68 -45.03
C SER A 440 0.89 0.04 -44.63
N LEU A 441 0.86 -0.89 -43.66
CA LEU A 441 2.04 -1.68 -43.27
C LEU A 441 2.48 -2.65 -44.37
N ILE A 442 1.55 -3.26 -45.11
CA ILE A 442 1.86 -4.09 -46.28
C ILE A 442 2.56 -3.24 -47.36
N GLN A 443 2.08 -2.03 -47.64
CA GLN A 443 2.75 -1.13 -48.59
C GLN A 443 4.12 -0.65 -48.12
N LEU A 444 4.28 -0.42 -46.81
CA LEU A 444 5.58 -0.10 -46.22
C LEU A 444 6.55 -1.28 -46.34
N ALA A 445 6.09 -2.51 -46.03
CA ALA A 445 6.87 -3.74 -46.17
C ALA A 445 7.29 -3.94 -47.63
N LYS A 446 6.37 -3.76 -48.58
CA LYS A 446 6.64 -3.80 -50.02
C LYS A 446 7.74 -2.81 -50.42
N THR A 447 7.63 -1.57 -49.96
CA THR A 447 8.58 -0.50 -50.30
C THR A 447 9.97 -0.76 -49.73
N ILE A 448 10.05 -1.21 -48.47
CA ILE A 448 11.32 -1.55 -47.80
C ILE A 448 11.95 -2.76 -48.50
N PHE A 449 11.17 -3.82 -48.74
CA PHE A 449 11.64 -5.03 -49.42
C PHE A 449 12.22 -4.70 -50.80
N TYR A 450 11.48 -3.94 -51.60
CA TYR A 450 11.89 -3.51 -52.93
C TYR A 450 13.14 -2.63 -52.91
N THR A 451 13.26 -1.75 -51.92
CA THR A 451 14.44 -0.89 -51.76
C THR A 451 15.68 -1.72 -51.42
N LEU A 452 15.58 -2.64 -50.44
CA LEU A 452 16.67 -3.53 -50.05
C LEU A 452 17.17 -4.37 -51.22
N LYS A 453 16.26 -4.89 -52.05
CA LYS A 453 16.58 -5.62 -53.28
C LYS A 453 17.38 -4.78 -54.26
N ARG A 454 16.94 -3.55 -54.51
CA ARG A 454 17.47 -2.69 -55.56
C ARG A 454 18.77 -1.98 -55.18
N SER A 455 18.94 -1.61 -53.91
CA SER A 455 20.12 -0.91 -53.43
C SER A 455 21.20 -1.82 -52.84
N GLY A 456 20.84 -3.03 -52.40
CA GLY A 456 21.73 -3.92 -51.65
C GLY A 456 22.08 -5.25 -52.30
N GLY A 457 21.44 -5.64 -53.41
CA GLY A 457 21.70 -6.92 -54.09
C GLY A 457 21.39 -8.17 -53.25
N VAL A 458 20.67 -8.01 -52.13
CA VAL A 458 20.40 -9.08 -51.17
C VAL A 458 19.40 -10.10 -51.71
N SER A 459 19.52 -11.35 -51.23
CA SER A 459 18.60 -12.43 -51.58
C SER A 459 17.19 -12.17 -51.02
N ASN A 460 16.16 -12.80 -51.60
CA ASN A 460 14.77 -12.62 -51.14
C ASN A 460 14.59 -13.08 -49.68
N ALA A 461 15.30 -14.16 -49.30
CA ALA A 461 15.29 -14.67 -47.93
C ALA A 461 15.91 -13.66 -46.95
N GLU A 462 17.02 -13.03 -47.34
CA GLU A 462 17.69 -12.08 -46.46
C GLU A 462 16.95 -10.74 -46.36
N ALA A 463 16.33 -10.27 -47.44
CA ALA A 463 15.47 -9.08 -47.41
C ALA A 463 14.23 -9.29 -46.51
N LEU A 464 13.64 -10.50 -46.51
CA LEU A 464 12.52 -10.83 -45.63
C LEU A 464 12.97 -10.93 -44.16
N MET A 465 14.12 -11.55 -43.89
CA MET A 465 14.68 -11.64 -42.52
C MET A 465 14.89 -10.25 -41.91
N ARG A 466 15.49 -9.31 -42.65
CA ARG A 466 15.70 -7.93 -42.18
C ARG A 466 14.40 -7.16 -41.96
N LEU A 467 13.35 -7.48 -42.72
CA LEU A 467 12.02 -6.94 -42.51
C LEU A 467 11.40 -7.46 -41.20
N LEU A 468 11.56 -8.75 -40.91
CA LEU A 468 11.06 -9.39 -39.71
C LEU A 468 11.80 -8.95 -38.42
N GLU A 469 13.00 -8.39 -38.55
CA GLU A 469 13.72 -7.78 -37.42
C GLU A 469 13.14 -6.42 -36.98
N LEU A 470 12.29 -5.79 -37.80
CA LEU A 470 11.67 -4.51 -37.44
C LEU A 470 10.51 -4.74 -36.45
N PRO A 471 10.39 -3.94 -35.37
CA PRO A 471 9.41 -4.18 -34.29
C PRO A 471 7.96 -4.32 -34.76
N GLN A 472 7.57 -3.55 -35.78
CA GLN A 472 6.22 -3.56 -36.36
C GLN A 472 5.90 -4.81 -37.19
N PHE A 473 6.91 -5.58 -37.62
CA PHE A 473 6.76 -6.80 -38.42
C PHE A 473 7.14 -8.05 -37.63
N ALA A 474 8.00 -7.94 -36.61
CA ALA A 474 8.27 -9.00 -35.64
C ALA A 474 7.00 -9.48 -34.92
N SER A 475 6.09 -8.55 -34.65
CA SER A 475 4.79 -8.82 -34.01
C SER A 475 3.68 -9.22 -35.00
N ARG A 476 3.87 -8.98 -36.29
CA ARG A 476 2.94 -9.34 -37.39
C ARG A 476 3.69 -9.80 -38.65
N PRO A 477 4.30 -11.01 -38.62
CA PRO A 477 5.10 -11.55 -39.73
C PRO A 477 4.29 -11.71 -41.01
N ASP A 478 3.00 -11.99 -40.87
CA ASP A 478 2.02 -12.15 -41.93
C ASP A 478 1.95 -10.93 -42.87
N LEU A 479 2.05 -9.71 -42.31
CA LEU A 479 2.01 -8.46 -43.09
C LEU A 479 3.32 -8.19 -43.84
N ALA A 480 4.46 -8.60 -43.25
CA ALA A 480 5.76 -8.50 -43.90
C ALA A 480 5.86 -9.46 -45.08
N GLU A 481 5.38 -10.70 -44.90
CA GLU A 481 5.33 -11.71 -45.95
C GLU A 481 4.40 -11.30 -47.10
N ALA A 482 3.23 -10.71 -46.78
CA ALA A 482 2.30 -10.17 -47.77
C ALA A 482 2.93 -9.03 -48.60
N GLY A 483 3.58 -8.06 -47.94
CA GLY A 483 4.27 -6.97 -48.65
C GLY A 483 5.45 -7.45 -49.50
N ALA A 484 6.21 -8.45 -49.03
CA ALA A 484 7.27 -9.08 -49.80
C ALA A 484 6.73 -9.89 -50.98
N ALA A 485 5.56 -10.52 -50.86
CA ALA A 485 4.89 -11.20 -51.96
C ALA A 485 4.40 -10.21 -53.02
N GLU A 486 3.79 -9.08 -52.62
CA GLU A 486 3.39 -8.02 -53.54
C GLU A 486 4.59 -7.39 -54.27
N ALA A 487 5.71 -7.18 -53.57
CA ALA A 487 6.94 -6.66 -54.18
C ALA A 487 7.45 -7.59 -55.29
N ARG A 488 7.47 -8.90 -55.02
CA ARG A 488 7.89 -9.93 -55.99
C ARG A 488 6.97 -10.02 -57.20
N ALA A 489 5.66 -9.91 -57.00
CA ALA A 489 4.67 -9.90 -58.07
C ALA A 489 4.77 -8.64 -58.98
N THR A 490 5.49 -7.60 -58.55
CA THR A 490 5.73 -6.39 -59.34
C THR A 490 7.04 -6.47 -60.16
N GLU A 491 7.85 -7.53 -60.02
CA GLU A 491 9.11 -7.77 -60.75
C GLU A 491 8.98 -8.74 -61.95
N THR A 492 7.88 -9.49 -62.06
CA THR A 492 7.45 -10.26 -63.24
C THR A 492 6.51 -9.43 -64.10
#